data_AF-A0A934K3X8-F1
#
_entry.id   AF-A0A934K3X8-F1
#
_cell.length_a   1.000
_cell.length_b   1.000
_cell.length_c   1.000
_cell.angle_alpha   90.00
_cell.angle_beta   90.00
_cell.angle_gamma   90.00
#
_symmetry.space_group_name_H-M   'P 1'
#
loop_
_entity.id
_entity.type
_entity.pdbx_description
1 polymer ?
#
loop_
_entity_poly.entity_id
_entity_poly.type
_entity_poly.pdbx_seq_one_letter_code
_entity_poly.pdbx_strand_id
1 'polypeptide(L)'
;MEPAYREALERQVRQGVARKNLTTFLIEVQPRHGSWIISVPEIPGLQCRAEKRQDIQPTARAAIAAALRVPQHFFELHIRLWD
;
A
#
# COMPACT_ATOMS: atom_id res chain seq x y z
N MET A 1 14.78 -2.63 4.40
CA MET A 1 13.64 -3.39 4.98
C MET A 1 14.16 -4.76 5.35
N GLU A 2 13.96 -5.19 6.60
CA GLU A 2 14.37 -6.52 7.01
C GLU A 2 13.54 -7.60 6.29
N PRO A 3 14.18 -8.64 5.73
CA PRO A 3 13.49 -9.67 4.95
C PRO A 3 12.42 -10.42 5.76
N ALA A 4 12.66 -10.64 7.06
CA ALA A 4 11.73 -11.34 7.95
C ALA A 4 10.39 -10.58 8.14
N TYR A 5 10.43 -9.25 8.21
CA TYR A 5 9.23 -8.42 8.38
C TYR A 5 8.33 -8.48 7.13
N ARG A 6 8.94 -8.41 5.95
CA ARG A 6 8.23 -8.50 4.66
C ARG A 6 7.50 -9.85 4.53
N GLU A 7 8.17 -10.96 4.87
CA GLU A 7 7.57 -12.29 4.81
C GLU A 7 6.39 -12.44 5.79
N ALA A 8 6.49 -11.86 7.00
CA ALA A 8 5.40 -11.86 7.96
C ALA A 8 4.17 -11.11 7.41
N LEU A 9 4.38 -9.93 6.81
CA LEU A 9 3.32 -9.13 6.20
C LEU A 9 2.66 -9.87 5.01
N GLU A 10 3.46 -10.48 4.14
CA GLU A 10 2.95 -11.30 3.03
C GLU A 10 2.05 -12.44 3.54
N ARG A 11 2.54 -13.18 4.55
CA ARG A 11 1.78 -14.29 5.15
C ARG A 11 0.48 -13.81 5.77
N GLN A 12 0.49 -12.67 6.46
CA GLN A 12 -0.70 -12.08 7.05
C GLN A 12 -1.76 -11.75 5.98
N VAL A 13 -1.37 -11.09 4.88
CA VAL A 13 -2.29 -10.75 3.79
C VAL A 13 -2.90 -12.01 3.17
N ARG A 14 -2.08 -13.02 2.88
CA ARG A 14 -2.55 -14.30 2.32
C ARG A 14 -3.49 -15.04 3.28
N GLN A 15 -3.16 -15.08 4.58
CA GLN A 15 -4.00 -15.73 5.59
C GLN A 15 -5.31 -14.98 5.82
N GLY A 16 -5.31 -13.65 5.74
CA GLY A 16 -6.51 -12.82 5.81
C GLY A 16 -7.52 -13.21 4.74
N VAL A 17 -7.08 -13.29 3.48
CA VAL A 17 -7.96 -13.68 2.35
C VAL A 17 -8.55 -15.08 2.55
N ALA A 18 -7.75 -16.05 3.00
CA ALA A 18 -8.24 -17.39 3.32
C ALA A 18 -9.33 -17.38 4.41
N ARG A 19 -9.29 -16.40 5.31
CA ARG A 19 -10.29 -16.15 6.36
C ARG A 19 -11.41 -15.19 5.93
N LYS A 20 -11.48 -14.81 4.65
CA LYS A 20 -12.39 -13.79 4.09
C LYS A 20 -12.30 -12.42 4.79
N ASN A 21 -11.13 -12.11 5.35
CA ASN A 21 -10.85 -10.84 6.02
C ASN A 21 -9.69 -10.13 5.29
N LEU A 22 -9.95 -8.98 4.68
CA LEU A 22 -8.93 -8.25 3.94
C LEU A 22 -8.03 -7.48 4.91
N THR A 23 -6.72 -7.59 4.72
CA THR A 23 -5.78 -6.72 5.45
C THR A 23 -5.95 -5.30 4.91
N THR A 24 -6.12 -4.33 5.80
CA THR A 24 -6.24 -2.92 5.42
C THR A 24 -4.90 -2.23 5.59
N PHE A 25 -4.38 -1.61 4.54
CA PHE A 25 -3.17 -0.80 4.59
C PHE A 25 -3.51 0.68 4.69
N LEU A 26 -2.88 1.38 5.62
CA LEU A 26 -2.88 2.83 5.67
C LEU A 26 -1.89 3.37 4.63
N ILE A 27 -2.38 4.24 3.76
CA ILE A 27 -1.53 5.02 2.85
C ILE A 27 -1.56 6.48 3.25
N GLU A 28 -0.39 7.09 3.30
CA GLU A 28 -0.20 8.51 3.58
C GLU A 28 0.11 9.24 2.28
N VAL A 29 -0.68 10.25 1.99
CA VAL A 29 -0.61 10.99 0.73
C VAL A 29 -0.25 12.43 1.01
N GLN A 30 0.90 12.87 0.51
CA GLN A 30 1.38 14.25 0.61
C GLN A 30 1.32 14.94 -0.77
N PRO A 31 0.64 16.09 -0.89
CA PRO A 31 0.67 16.87 -2.12
C PRO A 31 2.07 17.47 -2.35
N ARG A 32 2.55 17.42 -3.60
CA ARG A 32 3.82 18.02 -4.06
C ARG A 32 3.64 18.62 -5.43
N HIS A 33 3.69 19.96 -5.56
CA HIS A 33 3.62 20.76 -6.79
C HIS A 33 3.25 19.97 -8.06
N GLY A 34 1.95 19.72 -8.27
CA GLY A 34 1.43 19.01 -9.46
C GLY A 34 1.44 17.48 -9.38
N SER A 35 1.68 16.90 -8.21
CA SER A 35 1.68 15.45 -7.98
C SER A 35 1.40 15.10 -6.52
N TRP A 36 1.25 13.81 -6.23
CA TRP A 36 1.00 13.26 -4.90
C TRP A 36 2.03 12.20 -4.59
N ILE A 37 2.75 12.37 -3.49
CA ILE A 37 3.66 11.37 -2.95
C ILE A 37 2.87 10.48 -2.00
N ILE A 38 2.96 9.17 -2.23
CA ILE A 38 2.21 8.16 -1.51
C ILE A 38 3.22 7.30 -0.77
N SER A 39 3.08 7.21 0.55
CA SER A 39 3.92 6.37 1.41
C SER A 39 3.05 5.38 2.16
N VAL A 40 3.61 4.21 2.48
CA VAL A 40 2.91 3.15 3.23
C VAL A 40 3.68 2.90 4.52
N PRO A 41 3.25 3.43 5.67
CA PRO A 41 4.00 3.32 6.93
C PRO A 41 4.28 1.87 7.34
N GLU A 42 3.33 0.97 7.06
CA GLU A 42 3.44 -0.46 7.32
C GLU A 42 4.49 -1.17 6.45
N ILE A 43 4.96 -0.53 5.37
CA ILE A 43 5.97 -1.07 4.46
C ILE A 43 7.10 -0.03 4.36
N PRO A 44 8.04 -0.01 5.33
CA PRO A 44 9.08 1.02 5.40
C PRO A 44 9.91 1.11 4.12
N GLY A 45 10.00 2.30 3.54
CA GLY A 45 10.71 2.57 2.29
C GLY A 45 9.86 2.37 1.03
N LEU A 46 8.62 1.90 1.12
CA LEU A 46 7.70 1.91 -0.01
C LEU A 46 7.12 3.31 -0.21
N GLN A 47 7.55 3.95 -1.30
CA GLN A 47 7.05 5.24 -1.75
C GLN A 47 6.76 5.19 -3.25
N CYS A 48 5.65 5.79 -3.65
CA CYS A 48 5.28 5.94 -5.06
C CYS A 48 4.68 7.33 -5.33
N ARG A 49 4.56 7.69 -6.60
CA ARG A 49 4.09 9.01 -7.03
C ARG A 49 2.91 8.86 -7.98
N ALA A 50 1.86 9.63 -7.75
CA ALA A 50 0.74 9.78 -8.67
C ALA A 50 0.73 11.21 -9.25
N GLU A 51 0.50 11.34 -10.55
CA GLU A 51 0.41 12.64 -11.24
C GLU A 51 -1.00 13.22 -11.23
N LYS A 52 -2.02 12.40 -10.93
CA LYS A 52 -3.42 12.82 -10.77
C LYS A 52 -3.98 12.23 -9.50
N ARG A 53 -4.91 12.95 -8.86
CA ARG A 53 -5.58 12.50 -7.63
C ARG A 53 -6.31 11.17 -7.81
N GLN A 54 -6.91 10.94 -8.98
CA GLN A 54 -7.61 9.70 -9.30
C GLN A 54 -6.66 8.47 -9.36
N ASP A 55 -5.37 8.70 -9.62
CA ASP A 55 -4.39 7.63 -9.78
C ASP A 55 -3.79 7.19 -8.44
N ILE A 56 -4.05 7.93 -7.34
CA ILE A 56 -3.49 7.64 -6.01
C ILE A 56 -3.79 6.20 -5.57
N GLN A 57 -5.05 5.79 -5.62
CA GLN A 57 -5.43 4.42 -5.22
C GLN A 57 -4.81 3.34 -6.13
N PRO A 58 -4.97 3.38 -7.46
CA PRO A 58 -4.41 2.33 -8.32
C PRO A 58 -2.88 2.27 -8.24
N THR A 59 -2.20 3.41 -8.14
CA THR A 59 -0.74 3.45 -7.96
C THR A 59 -0.33 2.84 -6.62
N ALA A 60 -1.00 3.18 -5.52
CA ALA A 60 -0.73 2.60 -4.20
C ALA A 60 -0.96 1.08 -4.18
N ARG A 61 -2.07 0.60 -4.78
CA ARG A 61 -2.38 -0.83 -4.89
C ARG A 61 -1.30 -1.57 -5.67
N ALA A 62 -0.89 -1.05 -6.82
CA ALA A 62 0.16 -1.66 -7.62
C ALA A 62 1.49 -1.74 -6.85
N ALA A 63 1.86 -0.67 -6.14
CA ALA A 63 3.09 -0.61 -5.36
C ALA A 63 3.09 -1.62 -4.19
N ILE A 64 2.01 -1.71 -3.42
CA ILE A 64 1.87 -2.66 -2.30
C ILE A 64 1.85 -4.10 -2.82
N ALA A 65 1.11 -4.37 -3.89
CA ALA A 65 1.06 -5.69 -4.52
C ALA A 65 2.44 -6.16 -5.00
N ALA A 66 3.22 -5.27 -5.63
CA ALA A 66 4.59 -5.56 -6.05
C ALA A 66 5.53 -5.77 -4.85
N ALA A 67 5.44 -4.92 -3.83
CA ALA A 67 6.25 -5.02 -2.63
C ALA A 67 5.98 -6.31 -1.85
N LEU A 68 4.71 -6.71 -1.70
CA LEU A 68 4.33 -7.90 -0.94
C LEU A 68 4.18 -9.16 -1.79
N ARG A 69 4.35 -9.08 -3.11
CA ARG A 69 4.15 -10.21 -4.05
C ARG A 69 2.77 -10.88 -3.88
N VAL A 70 1.74 -10.06 -3.68
CA VAL A 70 0.34 -10.50 -3.55
C VAL A 70 -0.55 -9.80 -4.58
N PRO A 71 -1.68 -10.39 -5.00
CA PRO A 71 -2.65 -9.73 -5.86
C PRO A 71 -3.26 -8.46 -5.25
N GLN A 72 -3.58 -7.46 -6.07
CA GLN A 72 -4.10 -6.16 -5.62
C GLN A 72 -5.46 -6.20 -4.91
N HIS A 73 -6.23 -7.28 -5.09
CA HIS A 73 -7.56 -7.48 -4.49
C HIS A 73 -7.50 -8.24 -3.15
N PHE A 74 -6.31 -8.57 -2.65
CA PHE A 74 -6.12 -9.30 -1.39
C PHE A 74 -6.11 -8.38 -0.16
N PHE A 75 -6.16 -7.06 -0.37
CA PHE A 75 -6.09 -6.07 0.69
C PHE A 75 -6.94 -4.84 0.34
N GLU A 76 -7.27 -4.07 1.37
CA GLU A 76 -7.95 -2.79 1.27
C GLU A 76 -6.98 -1.65 1.54
N LEU A 77 -7.36 -0.44 1.10
CA LEU A 77 -6.57 0.76 1.32
C LEU A 77 -7.40 1.76 2.13
N HIS A 78 -6.77 2.31 3.16
CA HIS A 78 -7.27 3.48 3.87
C HIS A 78 -6.40 4.68 3.51
N ILE A 79 -6.99 5.76 3.00
CA ILE A 79 -6.23 6.94 2.56
C ILE A 79 -6.23 8.01 3.64
N ARG A 80 -5.04 8.43 4.05
CA ARG A 80 -4.84 9.65 4.84
C ARG A 80 -4.19 10.71 3.97
N LEU A 81 -4.96 11.75 3.65
CA LEU A 81 -4.46 12.94 2.97
C LEU A 81 -3.83 13.87 4.01
N TRP A 82 -2.61 14.29 3.75
CA TRP A 82 -1.94 15.36 4.51
C TRP A 82 -2.34 16.69 3.86
N ASP A 83 -2.86 17.60 4.67
CA ASP A 83 -3.23 18.97 4.27
C ASP A 83 -1.99 19.86 4.14
#